data_AF-A0A061IZ81-F1
#
_entry.id   AF-A0A061IZ81-F1
#
_cell.length_a   1.000
_cell.length_b   1.000
_cell.length_c   1.000
_cell.angle_alpha   90.00
_cell.angle_beta   90.00
_cell.angle_gamma   90.00
#
_symmetry.space_group_name_H-M   'P 1'
#
loop_
_entity.id
_entity.type
_entity.pdbx_description
1 polymer ?
#
loop_
_entity_poly.entity_id
_entity_poly.type
_entity_poly.pdbx_seq_one_letter_code
_entity_poly.pdbx_strand_id
1 'polypeptide(L)'
;MDKVQLHPTGLIDPKDPASATKYLGPEALRGSGGVLLNKRGERFVNELDLRSVVSNAIIGQGDEYPGSNGSTFAFCVLNDAAVKLFGVNAHAFYWKQLGLFEKVDTLEDLAALIKCPVEKVRQTLEEYERLSKANRQCPKTRKSVYPCVVGPQGPFYVAFVTPSIHYTMGGCLISPSAEIQMEGGQSSFFGRRRSILGLFGAGEVTGGVHGRNRLGGNSLLECVVFGRIAGDRAAHVVEKDTICLRQDKWSRLRLRSIEEDESGFVWFYFDLPSSLQVSGLSPLQAVALRAHGSTKRVEAYTPFTLPDDAGVVGVVLNPWLIANGSSWLATLRQGDAVEVMAAEPVESRYMTLLKAPNKVVIATSRGIAPMLQILRTAMELHADAANIQLIYLADRASDIPHREELEAFADAFPQRFRCTFVLQHPSTRWTGGVDYVDEIATSVFPDPALGIFLCGATEETRSIKASLLELGHSVDTIATVA
;
A
#
# COMPACT_ATOMS: atom_id res chain seq x y z
N MET A 1 -14.72 14.36 9.57
CA MET A 1 -14.17 15.66 9.09
C MET A 1 -12.67 15.78 9.31
N ASP A 2 -12.06 15.03 10.24
CA ASP A 2 -10.59 14.99 10.46
C ASP A 2 -9.77 14.52 9.25
N LYS A 3 -10.43 13.83 8.30
CA LYS A 3 -9.87 13.41 7.01
C LYS A 3 -10.15 14.38 5.87
N VAL A 4 -10.86 15.48 6.08
CA VAL A 4 -11.06 16.49 5.02
C VAL A 4 -9.89 17.47 5.09
N GLN A 5 -9.02 17.44 4.10
CA GLN A 5 -7.96 18.42 3.93
C GLN A 5 -8.55 19.74 3.44
N LEU A 6 -8.22 20.80 4.16
CA LEU A 6 -8.46 22.17 3.72
C LEU A 6 -7.27 22.66 2.89
N HIS A 7 -7.55 23.39 1.81
CA HIS A 7 -6.54 24.15 1.09
C HIS A 7 -6.50 25.58 1.64
N PRO A 8 -5.33 26.13 1.99
CA PRO A 8 -5.23 27.43 2.68
C PRO A 8 -5.51 28.63 1.76
N THR A 9 -5.59 28.44 0.45
CA THR A 9 -5.71 29.50 -0.56
C THR A 9 -7.01 29.42 -1.36
N GLY A 10 -8.15 29.28 -0.69
CA GLY A 10 -9.44 29.63 -1.30
C GLY A 10 -9.54 31.14 -1.43
N LEU A 11 -9.63 31.66 -2.65
CA LEU A 11 -9.70 33.08 -2.93
C LEU A 11 -11.12 33.58 -2.63
N ILE A 12 -11.21 34.55 -1.72
CA ILE A 12 -12.47 35.27 -1.45
C ILE A 12 -12.67 36.29 -2.57
N ASP A 13 -13.81 36.22 -3.24
CA ASP A 13 -14.25 37.26 -4.16
C ASP A 13 -14.80 38.45 -3.36
N PRO A 14 -14.19 39.64 -3.43
CA PRO A 14 -14.70 40.82 -2.72
C PRO A 14 -16.13 41.22 -3.14
N LYS A 15 -16.58 40.81 -4.33
CA LYS A 15 -17.94 41.09 -4.84
C LYS A 15 -18.99 40.12 -4.28
N ASP A 16 -18.57 38.93 -3.86
CA ASP A 16 -19.42 37.94 -3.19
C ASP A 16 -18.66 37.22 -2.05
N PRO A 17 -18.36 37.93 -0.94
CA PRO A 17 -17.55 37.37 0.13
C PRO A 17 -18.25 36.20 0.85
N ALA A 18 -19.58 36.17 0.84
CA ALA A 18 -20.42 35.19 1.50
C ALA A 18 -20.57 33.87 0.72
N SER A 19 -20.10 33.81 -0.53
CA SER A 19 -20.18 32.60 -1.36
C SER A 19 -19.62 31.38 -0.62
N ALA A 20 -20.39 30.29 -0.58
CA ALA A 20 -19.94 29.01 -0.01
C ALA A 20 -18.82 28.36 -0.84
N THR A 21 -18.72 28.71 -2.13
CA THR A 21 -17.71 28.19 -3.06
C THR A 21 -16.65 29.24 -3.32
N LYS A 22 -15.39 28.90 -3.07
CA LYS A 22 -14.24 29.79 -3.30
C LYS A 22 -13.49 29.36 -4.56
N TYR A 23 -12.89 30.33 -5.26
CA TYR A 23 -11.96 30.01 -6.34
C TYR A 23 -10.69 29.41 -5.74
N LEU A 24 -10.25 28.26 -6.24
CA LEU A 24 -9.02 27.66 -5.75
C LEU A 24 -7.81 28.44 -6.26
N GLY A 25 -7.18 29.21 -5.38
CA GLY A 25 -5.84 29.74 -5.61
C GLY A 25 -4.84 28.57 -5.58
N PRO A 26 -4.07 28.33 -6.65
CA PRO A 26 -3.15 27.20 -6.72
C PRO A 26 -2.05 27.30 -5.65
N GLU A 27 -1.51 26.15 -5.23
CA GLU A 27 -0.36 26.06 -4.31
C GLU A 27 0.81 26.95 -4.75
N ALA A 28 0.98 27.11 -6.06
CA ALA A 28 1.99 27.96 -6.69
C ALA A 28 1.93 29.43 -6.25
N LEU A 29 0.78 29.96 -5.79
CA LEU A 29 0.75 31.33 -5.24
C LEU A 29 1.71 31.49 -4.06
N ARG A 30 1.67 30.56 -3.11
CA ARG A 30 2.62 30.51 -1.97
C ARG A 30 3.98 29.99 -2.41
N GLY A 31 4.00 28.98 -3.28
CA GLY A 31 5.20 28.37 -3.85
C GLY A 31 6.09 29.33 -4.64
N SER A 32 5.52 30.40 -5.19
CA SER A 32 6.21 31.41 -5.99
C SER A 32 6.54 32.68 -5.22
N GLY A 33 6.34 32.70 -3.90
CA GLY A 33 6.75 33.82 -3.04
C GLY A 33 5.61 34.61 -2.40
N GLY A 34 4.36 34.18 -2.52
CA GLY A 34 3.25 34.79 -1.80
C GLY A 34 3.44 34.74 -0.28
N VAL A 35 3.43 35.91 0.35
CA VAL A 35 3.62 36.10 1.80
C VAL A 35 2.26 36.25 2.48
N LEU A 36 2.00 35.48 3.54
CA LEU A 36 0.75 35.57 4.28
C LEU A 36 0.86 36.55 5.45
N LEU A 37 0.00 37.57 5.45
CA LEU A 37 -0.13 38.56 6.54
C LEU A 37 -1.50 38.44 7.22
N ASN A 38 -1.53 38.66 8.53
CA ASN A 38 -2.77 38.81 9.31
C ASN A 38 -3.26 40.27 9.35
N LYS A 39 -4.38 40.58 10.02
CA LYS A 39 -4.88 41.97 10.16
C LYS A 39 -3.95 42.91 10.93
N ARG A 40 -2.92 42.38 11.60
CA ARG A 40 -1.88 43.18 12.28
C ARG A 40 -0.71 43.52 11.36
N GLY A 41 -0.74 43.08 10.10
CA GLY A 41 0.33 43.27 9.12
C GLY A 41 1.53 42.35 9.35
N GLU A 42 1.37 41.27 10.11
CA GLU A 42 2.46 40.38 10.50
C GLU A 42 2.38 39.01 9.83
N ARG A 43 3.54 38.43 9.52
CA ARG A 43 3.64 37.00 9.21
C ARG A 43 3.39 36.14 10.44
N PHE A 44 2.75 35.00 10.25
CA PHE A 44 2.33 34.11 11.33
C PHE A 44 2.56 32.61 11.05
N VAL A 45 2.95 32.23 9.83
CA VAL A 45 3.19 30.83 9.46
C VAL A 45 4.25 30.72 8.37
N ASN A 46 4.89 29.56 8.23
CA ASN A 46 5.66 29.25 7.03
C ASN A 46 4.69 28.93 5.88
N GLU A 47 4.70 29.76 4.84
CA GLU A 47 3.76 29.63 3.71
C GLU A 47 4.05 28.38 2.86
N LEU A 48 5.19 27.70 3.05
CA LEU A 48 5.53 26.44 2.37
C LEU A 48 5.32 25.20 3.26
N ASP A 49 4.72 25.36 4.43
CA ASP A 49 4.38 24.25 5.31
C ASP A 49 3.19 23.43 4.79
N LEU A 50 2.85 22.34 5.47
CA LEU A 50 1.72 21.49 5.13
C LEU A 50 0.41 22.30 5.08
N ARG A 51 -0.48 21.98 4.15
CA ARG A 51 -1.77 22.66 3.99
C ARG A 51 -2.60 22.69 5.29
N SER A 52 -2.53 21.63 6.09
CA SER A 52 -3.18 21.56 7.40
C SER A 52 -2.61 22.58 8.37
N VAL A 53 -1.28 22.74 8.43
CA VAL A 53 -0.59 23.71 9.28
C VAL A 53 -0.98 25.13 8.87
N VAL A 54 -0.88 25.45 7.58
CA VAL A 54 -1.21 26.79 7.07
C VAL A 54 -2.70 27.11 7.25
N SER A 55 -3.59 26.16 6.97
CA SER A 55 -5.05 26.35 7.14
C SER A 55 -5.42 26.57 8.60
N ASN A 56 -4.87 25.76 9.51
CA ASN A 56 -5.11 25.91 10.95
C ASN A 56 -4.53 27.22 11.48
N ALA A 57 -3.40 27.68 10.94
CA ALA A 57 -2.85 28.98 11.31
C ALA A 57 -3.74 30.15 10.87
N ILE A 58 -4.36 30.07 9.68
CA ILE A 58 -5.32 31.07 9.20
C ILE A 58 -6.61 31.06 10.05
N ILE A 59 -7.08 29.89 10.48
CA ILE A 59 -8.24 29.77 11.37
C ILE A 59 -7.89 30.32 12.76
N GLY A 60 -6.74 29.93 13.31
CA GLY A 60 -6.33 30.20 14.68
C GLY A 60 -6.08 31.67 15.02
N GLN A 61 -5.86 32.53 14.02
CA GLN A 61 -5.79 33.99 14.24
C GLN A 61 -7.16 34.62 14.53
N GLY A 62 -8.28 33.99 14.12
CA GLY A 62 -9.63 34.51 14.33
C GLY A 62 -10.01 35.74 13.48
N ASP A 63 -9.18 36.12 12.50
CA ASP A 63 -9.43 37.27 11.64
C ASP A 63 -10.48 36.94 10.57
N GLU A 64 -11.72 37.44 10.70
CA GLU A 64 -12.79 37.20 9.73
C GLU A 64 -12.87 38.26 8.62
N TYR A 65 -13.15 37.82 7.39
CA TYR A 65 -13.34 38.72 6.25
C TYR A 65 -14.72 39.39 6.34
N PRO A 66 -14.84 40.73 6.20
CA PRO A 66 -16.12 41.41 6.31
C PRO A 66 -17.18 40.88 5.33
N GLY A 67 -18.39 40.59 5.83
CA GLY A 67 -19.50 40.10 4.99
C GLY A 67 -19.35 38.67 4.47
N SER A 68 -18.39 37.88 4.98
CA SER A 68 -18.11 36.53 4.49
C SER A 68 -18.84 35.38 5.21
N ASN A 69 -19.75 35.70 6.13
CA ASN A 69 -20.42 34.74 7.00
C ASN A 69 -19.44 33.84 7.81
N GLY A 70 -18.38 34.45 8.35
CA GLY A 70 -17.45 33.77 9.27
C GLY A 70 -16.21 33.15 8.62
N SER A 71 -15.87 33.52 7.38
CA SER A 71 -14.62 33.05 6.76
C SER A 71 -13.41 33.73 7.40
N THR A 72 -12.62 32.96 8.16
CA THR A 72 -11.30 33.40 8.63
C THR A 72 -10.35 33.55 7.45
N PHE A 73 -9.56 34.62 7.37
CA PHE A 73 -8.75 34.89 6.19
C PHE A 73 -7.38 35.49 6.52
N ALA A 74 -6.49 35.43 5.53
CA ALA A 74 -5.22 36.15 5.52
C ALA A 74 -5.05 36.92 4.20
N PHE A 75 -4.13 37.88 4.20
CA PHE A 75 -3.70 38.59 3.00
C PHE A 75 -2.53 37.83 2.37
N CYS A 76 -2.68 37.35 1.14
CA CYS A 76 -1.60 36.76 0.35
C CYS A 76 -0.99 37.84 -0.55
N VAL A 77 0.18 38.34 -0.16
CA VAL A 77 0.86 39.46 -0.81
C VAL A 77 1.94 38.96 -1.76
N LEU A 78 1.87 39.37 -3.02
CA LEU A 78 2.86 39.12 -4.05
C LEU A 78 3.45 40.45 -4.53
N ASN A 79 4.73 40.48 -4.88
CA ASN A 79 5.33 41.55 -5.69
C ASN A 79 5.55 41.08 -7.14
N ASP A 80 6.11 41.93 -8.00
CA ASP A 80 6.37 41.57 -9.41
C ASP A 80 7.28 40.34 -9.57
N ALA A 81 8.25 40.13 -8.67
CA ALA A 81 9.10 38.94 -8.69
C ALA A 81 8.29 37.66 -8.42
N ALA A 82 7.40 37.69 -7.43
CA ALA A 82 6.51 36.59 -7.11
C ALA A 82 5.49 36.33 -8.23
N VAL A 83 4.93 37.39 -8.82
CA VAL A 83 4.02 37.28 -9.99
C VAL A 83 4.73 36.64 -11.19
N LYS A 84 5.99 37.02 -11.45
CA LYS A 84 6.79 36.42 -12.52
C LYS A 84 7.00 34.92 -12.30
N LEU A 85 7.31 34.50 -11.06
CA LEU A 85 7.46 33.09 -10.70
C LEU A 85 6.13 32.32 -10.70
N PHE A 86 5.03 32.97 -10.34
CA PHE A 86 3.70 32.37 -10.36
C PHE A 86 3.20 32.17 -11.81
N GLY A 87 3.60 33.06 -12.71
CA GLY A 87 3.21 33.08 -14.11
C GLY A 87 2.30 34.27 -14.39
N VAL A 88 2.81 35.22 -15.17
CA VAL A 88 2.14 36.50 -15.46
C VAL A 88 0.74 36.31 -16.05
N ASN A 89 0.56 35.32 -16.93
CA ASN A 89 -0.74 35.03 -17.55
C ASN A 89 -1.73 34.43 -16.54
N ALA A 90 -1.28 33.51 -15.68
CA ALA A 90 -2.10 32.94 -14.62
C ALA A 90 -2.52 34.04 -13.63
N HIS A 91 -1.58 34.88 -13.22
CA HIS A 91 -1.89 36.04 -12.39
C HIS A 91 -2.90 36.98 -13.06
N ALA A 92 -2.70 37.33 -14.33
CA ALA A 92 -3.61 38.22 -15.06
C ALA A 92 -5.03 37.64 -15.18
N PHE A 93 -5.17 36.32 -15.28
CA PHE A 93 -6.47 35.64 -15.22
C PHE A 93 -7.17 35.89 -13.88
N TYR A 94 -6.54 35.53 -12.75
CA TYR A 94 -7.15 35.72 -11.42
C TYR A 94 -7.36 37.20 -11.08
N TRP A 95 -6.43 38.07 -11.44
CA TRP A 95 -6.51 39.49 -11.12
C TRP A 95 -7.46 40.24 -12.05
N LYS A 96 -7.19 40.26 -13.37
CA LYS A 96 -7.90 41.15 -14.29
C LYS A 96 -9.20 40.57 -14.81
N GLN A 97 -9.28 39.25 -14.99
CA GLN A 97 -10.50 38.61 -15.51
C GLN A 97 -11.47 38.27 -14.38
N LEU A 98 -10.98 37.68 -13.28
CA LEU A 98 -11.83 37.32 -12.16
C LEU A 98 -11.97 38.41 -11.09
N GLY A 99 -11.03 39.35 -10.99
CA GLY A 99 -11.10 40.42 -9.97
C GLY A 99 -10.74 39.96 -8.56
N LEU A 100 -9.94 38.90 -8.41
CA LEU A 100 -9.63 38.26 -7.12
C LEU A 100 -8.37 38.82 -6.45
N PHE A 101 -7.78 39.87 -7.02
CA PHE A 101 -6.59 40.55 -6.49
C PHE A 101 -6.82 42.06 -6.46
N GLU A 102 -6.35 42.68 -5.39
CA GLU A 102 -6.21 44.13 -5.28
C GLU A 102 -4.76 44.51 -5.58
N LYS A 103 -4.53 45.44 -6.50
CA LYS A 103 -3.20 46.00 -6.76
C LYS A 103 -3.03 47.30 -5.99
N VAL A 104 -1.94 47.41 -5.25
CA VAL A 104 -1.53 48.63 -4.55
C VAL A 104 -0.10 48.99 -4.92
N ASP A 105 0.21 50.28 -5.06
CA ASP A 105 1.52 50.71 -5.59
C ASP A 105 2.56 50.94 -4.49
N THR A 106 2.12 51.34 -3.30
CA THR A 106 3.01 51.68 -2.18
C THR A 106 2.80 50.79 -0.94
N LEU A 107 3.74 50.85 -0.01
CA LEU A 107 3.63 50.16 1.28
C LEU A 107 2.52 50.76 2.15
N GLU A 108 2.34 52.07 2.05
CA GLU A 108 1.30 52.84 2.73
C GLU A 108 -0.09 52.39 2.25
N ASP A 109 -0.27 52.19 0.95
CA ASP A 109 -1.51 51.66 0.37
C ASP A 109 -1.77 50.22 0.81
N LEU A 110 -0.73 49.39 0.88
CA LEU A 110 -0.84 48.01 1.41
C LEU A 110 -1.28 48.02 2.88
N ALA A 111 -0.68 48.88 3.71
CA ALA A 111 -1.06 49.03 5.10
C ALA A 111 -2.49 49.55 5.27
N ALA A 112 -2.93 50.48 4.40
CA ALA A 112 -4.30 50.98 4.35
C ALA A 112 -5.30 49.87 3.96
N LEU A 113 -4.94 49.02 2.99
CA LEU A 113 -5.75 47.86 2.59
C LEU A 113 -5.91 46.86 3.74
N ILE A 114 -4.83 46.59 4.49
CA ILE A 114 -4.84 45.70 5.67
C ILE A 114 -5.58 46.34 6.86
N LYS A 115 -5.60 47.68 6.91
CA LYS A 115 -6.08 48.51 8.04
C LYS A 115 -5.21 48.37 9.29
N CYS A 116 -3.89 48.40 9.10
CA CYS A 116 -2.92 48.35 10.18
C CYS A 116 -1.86 49.47 10.07
N PRO A 117 -1.07 49.72 11.13
CA PRO A 117 0.03 50.69 11.05
C PRO A 117 1.05 50.32 9.98
N VAL A 118 1.47 51.27 9.14
CA VAL A 118 2.45 51.05 8.06
C VAL A 118 3.76 50.44 8.55
N GLU A 119 4.17 50.85 9.76
CA GLU A 119 5.40 50.38 10.38
C GLU A 119 5.40 48.87 10.66
N LYS A 120 4.23 48.27 10.92
CA LYS A 120 4.10 46.81 11.12
C LYS A 120 4.32 46.03 9.83
N VAL A 121 3.78 46.53 8.72
CA VAL A 121 3.98 45.92 7.40
C VAL A 121 5.43 46.11 6.95
N ARG A 122 5.99 47.31 7.18
CA ARG A 122 7.39 47.64 6.89
C ARG A 122 8.35 46.66 7.57
N GLN A 123 8.26 46.54 8.89
CA GLN A 123 9.09 45.63 9.68
C GLN A 123 8.99 44.19 9.18
N THR A 124 7.78 43.74 8.85
CA THR A 124 7.54 42.38 8.36
C THR A 124 8.19 42.12 7.00
N LEU A 125 8.06 43.03 6.04
CA LEU A 125 8.61 42.86 4.69
C LEU A 125 10.13 43.12 4.65
N GLU A 126 10.65 44.06 5.43
CA GLU A 126 12.09 44.26 5.58
C GLU A 126 12.77 43.06 6.25
N GLU A 127 12.14 42.45 7.26
CA GLU A 127 12.63 41.21 7.85
C GLU A 127 12.65 40.08 6.82
N TYR A 128 11.55 39.91 6.06
CA TYR A 128 11.47 38.90 5.01
C TYR A 128 12.57 39.09 3.96
N GLU A 129 12.73 40.32 3.45
CA GLU A 129 13.76 40.66 2.48
C GLU A 129 15.17 40.35 3.00
N ARG A 130 15.49 40.80 4.22
CA ARG A 130 16.80 40.57 4.84
C ARG A 130 17.10 39.08 5.01
N LEU A 131 16.14 38.31 5.53
CA LEU A 131 16.31 36.87 5.73
C LEU A 131 16.39 36.11 4.41
N SER A 132 15.59 36.50 3.41
CA SER A 132 15.59 35.92 2.07
C SER A 132 16.94 36.14 1.37
N LYS A 133 17.46 37.38 1.35
CA LYS A 133 18.76 37.70 0.76
C LYS A 133 19.93 37.00 1.47
N ALA A 134 19.85 36.87 2.79
CA ALA A 134 20.89 36.21 3.59
C ALA A 134 20.73 34.68 3.66
N ASN A 135 19.68 34.11 3.08
CA ASN A 135 19.31 32.69 3.17
C ASN A 135 19.27 32.18 4.63
N ARG A 136 18.66 32.96 5.53
CA ARG A 136 18.58 32.66 6.97
C ARG A 136 17.19 32.19 7.34
N GLN A 137 17.12 31.24 8.27
CA GLN A 137 15.85 30.79 8.83
C GLN A 137 15.16 31.94 9.58
N CYS A 138 13.87 32.15 9.31
CA CYS A 138 13.04 33.09 10.05
C CYS A 138 12.82 32.59 11.48
N PRO A 139 13.18 33.37 12.51
CA PRO A 139 12.98 32.95 13.90
C PRO A 139 11.51 32.74 14.26
N LYS A 140 10.60 33.57 13.70
CA LYS A 140 9.16 33.54 14.00
C LYS A 140 8.43 32.39 13.28
N THR A 141 8.66 32.23 11.98
CA THR A 141 7.92 31.27 11.15
C THR A 141 8.68 29.97 10.88
N ARG A 142 9.96 29.89 11.24
CA ARG A 142 10.89 28.79 10.91
C ARG A 142 11.10 28.56 9.41
N LYS A 143 10.57 29.42 8.54
CA LYS A 143 10.81 29.38 7.09
C LYS A 143 12.29 29.53 6.78
N SER A 144 12.82 28.64 5.97
CA SER A 144 14.23 28.65 5.52
C SER A 144 14.38 28.74 4.01
N VAL A 145 13.33 28.42 3.25
CA VAL A 145 13.32 28.45 1.77
C VAL A 145 12.50 29.64 1.31
N TYR A 146 13.09 30.49 0.46
CA TYR A 146 12.48 31.72 -0.06
C TYR A 146 12.50 31.68 -1.60
N PRO A 147 11.35 31.53 -2.28
CA PRO A 147 11.30 31.46 -3.75
C PRO A 147 11.80 32.74 -4.43
N CYS A 148 11.48 33.90 -3.83
CA CYS A 148 11.99 35.20 -4.23
C CYS A 148 12.02 36.14 -3.03
N VAL A 149 12.68 37.29 -3.23
CA VAL A 149 12.69 38.39 -2.27
C VAL A 149 11.38 39.18 -2.41
N VAL A 150 10.66 39.33 -1.29
CA VAL A 150 9.50 40.23 -1.16
C VAL A 150 9.85 41.24 -0.08
N GLY A 151 10.09 42.48 -0.50
CA GLY A 151 10.50 43.60 0.37
C GLY A 151 9.44 44.70 0.45
N PRO A 152 9.75 45.84 1.09
CA PRO A 152 8.80 46.93 1.29
C PRO A 152 8.53 47.76 0.02
N GLN A 153 9.24 47.49 -1.08
CA GLN A 153 9.04 48.17 -2.36
C GLN A 153 7.94 47.49 -3.17
N GLY A 154 6.89 48.24 -3.48
CA GLY A 154 5.81 47.81 -4.36
C GLY A 154 6.21 47.78 -5.84
N PRO A 155 5.27 47.47 -6.75
CA PRO A 155 3.85 47.26 -6.47
C PRO A 155 3.57 45.92 -5.78
N PHE A 156 2.42 45.84 -5.10
CA PHE A 156 1.91 44.63 -4.48
C PHE A 156 0.58 44.20 -5.11
N TYR A 157 0.40 42.89 -5.23
CA TYR A 157 -0.83 42.24 -5.65
C TYR A 157 -1.31 41.38 -4.48
N VAL A 158 -2.51 41.67 -3.99
CA VAL A 158 -3.01 41.13 -2.74
C VAL A 158 -4.28 40.32 -2.99
N ALA A 159 -4.23 39.04 -2.70
CA ALA A 159 -5.41 38.18 -2.65
C ALA A 159 -5.85 37.95 -1.21
N PHE A 160 -7.17 37.85 -0.99
CA PHE A 160 -7.74 37.44 0.28
C PHE A 160 -7.94 35.93 0.28
N VAL A 161 -7.26 35.23 1.17
CA VAL A 161 -7.25 33.75 1.19
C VAL A 161 -7.90 33.21 2.45
N THR A 162 -8.79 32.24 2.28
CA THR A 162 -9.43 31.48 3.35
C THR A 162 -9.18 29.99 3.15
N PRO A 163 -9.07 29.19 4.23
CA PRO A 163 -9.16 27.74 4.13
C PRO A 163 -10.46 27.32 3.45
N SER A 164 -10.37 26.38 2.53
CA SER A 164 -11.52 25.85 1.77
C SER A 164 -11.43 24.34 1.66
N ILE A 165 -12.58 23.66 1.65
CA ILE A 165 -12.65 22.21 1.44
C ILE A 165 -11.99 21.88 0.10
N HIS A 166 -11.07 20.92 0.10
CA HIS A 166 -10.26 20.63 -1.06
C HIS A 166 -10.20 19.14 -1.41
N TYR A 167 -9.97 18.27 -0.41
CA TYR A 167 -9.83 16.85 -0.69
C TYR A 167 -10.11 16.00 0.54
N THR A 168 -10.70 14.82 0.36
CA THR A 168 -10.83 13.83 1.43
C THR A 168 -9.56 12.96 1.46
N MET A 169 -8.72 13.18 2.47
CA MET A 169 -7.56 12.36 2.81
C MET A 169 -8.02 11.05 3.47
N GLY A 170 -8.59 10.16 2.67
CA GLY A 170 -9.15 8.90 3.12
C GLY A 170 -10.12 8.33 2.08
N GLY A 171 -10.76 7.23 2.43
CA GLY A 171 -11.67 6.53 1.53
C GLY A 171 -11.59 5.03 1.77
N CYS A 172 -12.28 4.27 0.93
CA CYS A 172 -12.19 2.83 0.92
C CYS A 172 -10.80 2.41 0.44
N LEU A 173 -10.12 1.58 1.22
CA LEU A 173 -8.86 0.99 0.76
C LEU A 173 -9.12 0.11 -0.46
N ILE A 174 -8.24 0.19 -1.45
CA ILE A 174 -8.29 -0.64 -2.65
C ILE A 174 -7.04 -1.51 -2.78
N SER A 175 -7.19 -2.68 -3.41
CA SER A 175 -6.05 -3.45 -3.93
C SER A 175 -5.48 -2.77 -5.18
N PRO A 176 -4.30 -3.20 -5.67
CA PRO A 176 -3.79 -2.75 -6.96
C PRO A 176 -4.70 -3.04 -8.16
N SER A 177 -5.64 -3.98 -8.01
CA SER A 177 -6.68 -4.31 -8.98
C SER A 177 -7.97 -3.50 -8.76
N ALA A 178 -7.89 -2.42 -7.98
CA ALA A 178 -8.99 -1.51 -7.65
C ALA A 178 -10.16 -2.14 -6.86
N GLU A 179 -9.98 -3.34 -6.29
CA GLU A 179 -11.01 -4.02 -5.50
C GLU A 179 -11.08 -3.39 -4.10
N ILE A 180 -12.27 -3.01 -3.64
CA ILE A 180 -12.46 -2.48 -2.28
C ILE A 180 -12.09 -3.57 -1.26
N GLN A 181 -11.31 -3.19 -0.26
CA GLN A 181 -10.86 -4.08 0.80
C GLN A 181 -11.74 -3.97 2.04
N MET A 182 -12.01 -5.11 2.68
CA MET A 182 -12.58 -5.21 4.02
C MET A 182 -11.60 -5.92 4.96
N GLU A 183 -11.85 -5.84 6.27
CA GLU A 183 -11.10 -6.65 7.23
C GLU A 183 -11.31 -8.16 6.97
N GLY A 184 -10.22 -8.90 7.06
CA GLY A 184 -10.18 -10.36 6.92
C GLY A 184 -10.57 -11.07 8.21
N GLY A 185 -10.90 -12.35 8.11
CA GLY A 185 -11.15 -13.21 9.27
C GLY A 185 -9.84 -13.66 9.92
N GLN A 186 -9.87 -13.98 11.22
CA GLN A 186 -8.69 -14.47 11.96
C GLN A 186 -8.19 -15.86 11.50
N SER A 187 -8.95 -16.56 10.66
CA SER A 187 -8.59 -17.89 10.15
C SER A 187 -7.55 -17.87 9.03
N SER A 188 -7.26 -16.72 8.43
CA SER A 188 -6.28 -16.62 7.35
C SER A 188 -4.97 -16.03 7.84
N PHE A 189 -3.91 -16.74 7.51
CA PHE A 189 -2.54 -16.38 7.80
C PHE A 189 -2.03 -15.17 7.00
N PHE A 190 -2.46 -15.03 5.75
CA PHE A 190 -1.94 -14.03 4.79
C PHE A 190 -2.65 -12.68 4.82
N GLY A 191 -3.71 -12.52 5.60
CA GLY A 191 -4.60 -11.39 5.39
C GLY A 191 -5.35 -10.94 6.61
N ARG A 192 -4.95 -9.77 7.15
CA ARG A 192 -5.87 -8.89 7.91
C ARG A 192 -6.94 -8.27 7.01
N ARG A 193 -6.86 -8.46 5.69
CA ARG A 193 -7.75 -7.83 4.70
C ARG A 193 -8.08 -8.79 3.57
N ARG A 194 -9.28 -8.64 3.01
CA ARG A 194 -9.78 -9.36 1.83
C ARG A 194 -10.55 -8.43 0.91
N SER A 195 -10.60 -8.72 -0.38
CA SER A 195 -11.43 -7.99 -1.33
C SER A 195 -12.92 -8.24 -1.08
N ILE A 196 -13.74 -7.19 -1.19
CA ILE A 196 -15.19 -7.29 -1.32
C ILE A 196 -15.47 -7.66 -2.77
N LEU A 197 -16.03 -8.86 -2.98
CA LEU A 197 -16.22 -9.43 -4.30
C LEU A 197 -17.15 -8.56 -5.16
N GLY A 198 -16.70 -8.24 -6.38
CA GLY A 198 -17.44 -7.44 -7.35
C GLY A 198 -17.54 -5.94 -7.03
N LEU A 199 -16.91 -5.47 -5.95
CA LEU A 199 -16.92 -4.05 -5.57
C LEU A 199 -15.55 -3.42 -5.87
N PHE A 200 -15.54 -2.43 -6.75
CA PHE A 200 -14.34 -1.69 -7.16
C PHE A 200 -14.45 -0.22 -6.79
N GLY A 201 -13.31 0.43 -6.56
CA GLY A 201 -13.24 1.86 -6.24
C GLY A 201 -12.20 2.58 -7.07
N ALA A 202 -12.51 3.81 -7.44
CA ALA A 202 -11.58 4.74 -8.08
C ALA A 202 -11.95 6.19 -7.75
N GLY A 203 -10.97 7.09 -7.79
CA GLY A 203 -11.18 8.51 -7.56
C GLY A 203 -11.39 8.85 -6.08
N GLU A 204 -12.19 9.86 -5.76
CA GLU A 204 -12.26 10.39 -4.39
C GLU A 204 -12.89 9.45 -3.35
N VAL A 205 -13.53 8.36 -3.78
CA VAL A 205 -14.00 7.31 -2.86
C VAL A 205 -12.86 6.46 -2.32
N THR A 206 -11.68 6.46 -2.96
CA THR A 206 -10.56 5.60 -2.60
C THR A 206 -9.59 6.24 -1.61
N GLY A 207 -9.09 5.42 -0.70
CA GLY A 207 -8.09 5.79 0.29
C GLY A 207 -6.79 5.01 0.13
N GLY A 208 -5.76 5.39 0.90
CA GLY A 208 -4.48 4.67 0.99
C GLY A 208 -3.42 5.14 -0.01
N VAL A 209 -3.79 5.47 -1.25
CA VAL A 209 -2.85 5.84 -2.33
C VAL A 209 -1.92 7.00 -1.95
N HIS A 210 -2.46 8.04 -1.29
CA HIS A 210 -1.70 9.25 -0.92
C HIS A 210 -1.28 9.29 0.55
N GLY A 211 -1.54 8.23 1.32
CA GLY A 211 -1.34 8.23 2.77
C GLY A 211 -2.10 9.36 3.49
N ARG A 212 -1.45 9.97 4.49
CA ARG A 212 -2.06 11.02 5.34
C ARG A 212 -1.99 12.44 4.76
N ASN A 213 -1.21 12.67 3.71
CA ASN A 213 -1.10 13.98 3.08
C ASN A 213 -0.78 13.86 1.57
N ARG A 214 -1.67 14.38 0.73
CA ARG A 214 -1.59 14.25 -0.72
C ARG A 214 -0.77 15.38 -1.34
N LEU A 215 0.18 15.01 -2.21
CA LEU A 215 0.89 15.96 -3.07
C LEU A 215 -0.06 16.46 -4.17
N GLY A 216 0.01 17.77 -4.47
CA GLY A 216 -0.81 18.36 -5.53
C GLY A 216 -0.56 17.72 -6.90
N GLY A 217 -1.59 17.62 -7.74
CA GLY A 217 -1.50 17.06 -9.10
C GLY A 217 -1.74 15.55 -9.21
N ASN A 218 -1.71 14.80 -8.11
CA ASN A 218 -1.82 13.33 -8.17
C ASN A 218 -3.26 12.80 -8.28
N SER A 219 -4.29 13.58 -7.97
CA SER A 219 -5.70 13.09 -7.94
C SER A 219 -6.25 12.78 -9.32
N LEU A 220 -5.88 13.57 -10.34
CA LEU A 220 -6.27 13.28 -11.72
C LEU A 220 -5.61 11.99 -12.21
N LEU A 221 -4.34 11.78 -11.88
CA LEU A 221 -3.62 10.56 -12.25
C LEU A 221 -4.21 9.34 -11.53
N GLU A 222 -4.50 9.44 -10.24
CA GLU A 222 -5.19 8.39 -9.48
C GLU A 222 -6.54 8.04 -10.13
N CYS A 223 -7.36 9.05 -10.44
CA CYS A 223 -8.66 8.87 -11.09
C CYS A 223 -8.53 8.17 -12.43
N VAL A 224 -7.58 8.57 -13.28
CA VAL A 224 -7.37 7.96 -14.60
C VAL A 224 -6.83 6.53 -14.48
N VAL A 225 -5.85 6.29 -13.61
CA VAL A 225 -5.20 4.99 -13.46
C VAL A 225 -6.16 3.98 -12.85
N PHE A 226 -6.72 4.28 -11.67
CA PHE A 226 -7.64 3.36 -11.00
C PHE A 226 -9.02 3.35 -11.64
N GLY A 227 -9.46 4.44 -12.28
CA GLY A 227 -10.72 4.44 -13.05
C GLY A 227 -10.66 3.47 -14.23
N ARG A 228 -9.53 3.43 -14.95
CA ARG A 228 -9.30 2.44 -16.01
C ARG A 228 -9.25 1.01 -15.44
N ILE A 229 -8.46 0.79 -14.38
CA ILE A 229 -8.34 -0.55 -13.76
C ILE A 229 -9.70 -1.03 -13.24
N ALA A 230 -10.41 -0.20 -12.46
CA ALA A 230 -11.72 -0.53 -11.92
C ALA A 230 -12.75 -0.80 -13.04
N GLY A 231 -12.76 0.01 -14.10
CA GLY A 231 -13.64 -0.19 -15.24
C GLY A 231 -13.35 -1.50 -15.98
N ASP A 232 -12.09 -1.78 -16.27
CA ASP A 232 -11.66 -3.03 -16.90
C ASP A 232 -12.05 -4.23 -16.03
N ARG A 233 -11.74 -4.20 -14.73
CA ARG A 233 -12.04 -5.30 -13.79
C ARG A 233 -13.55 -5.51 -13.62
N ALA A 234 -14.32 -4.44 -13.48
CA ALA A 234 -15.77 -4.50 -13.37
C ALA A 234 -16.43 -5.10 -14.63
N ALA A 235 -15.92 -4.80 -15.83
CA ALA A 235 -16.42 -5.39 -17.07
C ALA A 235 -16.24 -6.91 -17.13
N HIS A 236 -15.16 -7.44 -16.54
CA HIS A 236 -14.88 -8.88 -16.51
C HIS A 236 -15.65 -9.64 -15.43
N VAL A 237 -16.34 -8.96 -14.50
CA VAL A 237 -17.22 -9.62 -13.51
C VAL A 237 -18.34 -10.42 -14.17
N VAL A 238 -18.76 -10.02 -15.37
CA VAL A 238 -19.84 -10.66 -16.16
C VAL A 238 -19.38 -11.99 -16.80
N GLU A 239 -18.10 -12.36 -16.66
CA GLU A 239 -17.60 -13.66 -17.11
C GLU A 239 -18.44 -14.79 -16.52
N LYS A 240 -18.97 -15.66 -17.39
CA LYS A 240 -19.87 -16.74 -16.99
C LYS A 240 -19.11 -17.97 -16.51
N ASP A 241 -17.87 -18.13 -16.96
CA ASP A 241 -17.03 -19.21 -16.53
C ASP A 241 -16.57 -18.96 -15.10
N THR A 242 -16.99 -19.79 -14.15
CA THR A 242 -16.59 -19.66 -12.74
C THR A 242 -15.20 -20.22 -12.47
N ILE A 243 -14.64 -20.99 -13.41
CA ILE A 243 -13.35 -21.69 -13.28
C ILE A 243 -12.36 -21.15 -14.30
N CYS A 244 -11.22 -20.64 -13.85
CA CYS A 244 -10.21 -20.09 -14.74
C CYS A 244 -9.28 -21.14 -15.37
N LEU A 245 -8.62 -21.97 -14.56
CA LEU A 245 -7.50 -22.78 -15.00
C LEU A 245 -7.94 -24.20 -15.39
N ARG A 246 -7.40 -24.70 -16.51
CA ARG A 246 -7.64 -26.04 -17.06
C ARG A 246 -6.33 -26.63 -17.57
N GLN A 247 -6.26 -27.94 -17.76
CA GLN A 247 -5.03 -28.64 -18.16
C GLN A 247 -4.72 -28.53 -19.65
N ASP A 248 -5.74 -28.24 -20.46
CA ASP A 248 -5.67 -28.18 -21.92
C ASP A 248 -5.63 -26.74 -22.45
N LYS A 249 -5.62 -25.75 -21.56
CA LYS A 249 -5.79 -24.33 -21.91
C LYS A 249 -4.90 -23.41 -21.09
N TRP A 250 -4.02 -22.69 -21.81
CA TRP A 250 -3.30 -21.54 -21.28
C TRP A 250 -4.24 -20.36 -21.10
N SER A 251 -4.32 -19.84 -19.87
CA SER A 251 -5.10 -18.65 -19.52
C SER A 251 -4.16 -17.48 -19.27
N ARG A 252 -4.47 -16.33 -19.87
CA ARG A 252 -3.68 -15.12 -19.66
C ARG A 252 -4.06 -14.49 -18.32
N LEU A 253 -3.10 -14.37 -17.42
CA LEU A 253 -3.26 -13.69 -16.14
C LEU A 253 -2.38 -12.44 -16.07
N ARG A 254 -2.79 -11.46 -15.27
CA ARG A 254 -2.02 -10.23 -15.05
C ARG A 254 -1.41 -10.25 -13.66
N LEU A 255 -0.14 -9.86 -13.54
CA LEU A 255 0.52 -9.72 -12.25
C LEU A 255 -0.07 -8.52 -11.49
N ARG A 256 -0.85 -8.81 -10.43
CA ARG A 256 -1.53 -7.85 -9.56
C ARG A 256 -0.53 -7.11 -8.67
N SER A 257 0.32 -7.85 -7.98
CA SER A 257 1.29 -7.33 -7.02
C SER A 257 2.44 -8.31 -6.80
N ILE A 258 3.53 -7.75 -6.29
CA ILE A 258 4.70 -8.48 -5.83
C ILE A 258 4.93 -8.01 -4.39
N GLU A 259 5.06 -8.96 -3.47
CA GLU A 259 5.45 -8.69 -2.07
C GLU A 259 6.76 -9.43 -1.80
N GLU A 260 7.69 -8.79 -1.11
CA GLU A 260 8.97 -9.39 -0.72
C GLU A 260 9.05 -9.34 0.80
N ASP A 261 9.35 -10.48 1.42
CA ASP A 261 9.53 -10.56 2.87
C ASP A 261 11.00 -10.43 3.27
N GLU A 262 11.25 -10.23 4.56
CA GLU A 262 12.61 -10.07 5.09
C GLU A 262 13.48 -11.32 4.92
N SER A 263 12.86 -12.48 4.68
CA SER A 263 13.56 -13.75 4.39
C SER A 263 13.95 -13.90 2.92
N GLY A 264 13.59 -12.93 2.06
CA GLY A 264 13.92 -12.89 0.64
C GLY A 264 13.00 -13.72 -0.25
N PHE A 265 11.89 -14.25 0.27
CA PHE A 265 10.88 -14.86 -0.59
C PHE A 265 10.07 -13.77 -1.29
N VAL A 266 9.72 -14.05 -2.55
CA VAL A 266 8.97 -13.12 -3.39
C VAL A 266 7.61 -13.73 -3.74
N TRP A 267 6.54 -13.07 -3.30
CA TRP A 267 5.15 -13.49 -3.42
C TRP A 267 4.50 -12.79 -4.61
N PHE A 268 4.14 -13.57 -5.61
CA PHE A 268 3.48 -13.07 -6.82
C PHE A 268 1.98 -13.35 -6.73
N TYR A 269 1.17 -12.31 -6.87
CA TYR A 269 -0.28 -12.42 -6.92
C TYR A 269 -0.74 -12.12 -8.35
N PHE A 270 -1.47 -13.04 -8.96
CA PHE A 270 -2.01 -12.87 -10.31
C PHE A 270 -3.52 -12.72 -10.27
N ASP A 271 -4.03 -11.73 -11.00
CA ASP A 271 -5.47 -11.57 -11.23
C ASP A 271 -6.00 -12.71 -12.10
N LEU A 272 -7.01 -13.41 -11.59
CA LEU A 272 -7.92 -14.17 -12.45
C LEU A 272 -8.74 -13.19 -13.30
N PRO A 273 -9.17 -13.56 -14.53
CA PRO A 273 -9.87 -12.65 -15.43
C PRO A 273 -11.04 -11.93 -14.77
N SER A 274 -11.87 -12.65 -14.02
CA SER A 274 -12.95 -12.09 -13.19
C SER A 274 -12.58 -12.12 -11.71
N SER A 275 -13.02 -11.11 -10.95
CA SER A 275 -12.89 -11.11 -9.48
C SER A 275 -13.80 -12.14 -8.79
N LEU A 276 -14.75 -12.74 -9.53
CA LEU A 276 -15.67 -13.78 -9.02
C LEU A 276 -15.25 -15.19 -9.42
N GLN A 277 -14.25 -15.33 -10.31
CA GLN A 277 -13.71 -16.62 -10.69
C GLN A 277 -12.88 -17.21 -9.56
N VAL A 278 -12.83 -18.54 -9.52
CA VAL A 278 -11.85 -19.27 -8.71
C VAL A 278 -10.83 -19.94 -9.63
N SER A 279 -9.72 -20.40 -9.07
CA SER A 279 -8.68 -21.04 -9.87
C SER A 279 -9.18 -22.31 -10.57
N GLY A 280 -10.04 -23.09 -9.88
CA GLY A 280 -10.52 -24.40 -10.31
C GLY A 280 -9.51 -25.54 -10.10
N LEU A 281 -8.43 -25.28 -9.38
CA LEU A 281 -7.44 -26.29 -9.02
C LEU A 281 -7.98 -27.26 -7.95
N SER A 282 -7.34 -28.40 -7.79
CA SER A 282 -7.44 -29.19 -6.56
C SER A 282 -6.38 -28.74 -5.56
N PRO A 283 -6.57 -28.94 -4.24
CA PRO A 283 -5.49 -28.71 -3.28
C PRO A 283 -4.22 -29.46 -3.68
N LEU A 284 -3.08 -28.78 -3.55
CA LEU A 284 -1.74 -29.21 -3.96
C LEU A 284 -1.51 -29.36 -5.47
N GLN A 285 -2.51 -29.10 -6.30
CA GLN A 285 -2.31 -29.10 -7.75
C GLN A 285 -1.47 -27.89 -8.15
N ALA A 286 -0.36 -28.16 -8.84
CA ALA A 286 0.51 -27.12 -9.35
C ALA A 286 -0.11 -26.39 -10.56
N VAL A 287 0.47 -25.25 -10.88
CA VAL A 287 0.25 -24.51 -12.12
C VAL A 287 1.53 -24.48 -12.94
N ALA A 288 1.38 -24.54 -14.26
CA ALA A 288 2.47 -24.26 -15.20
C ALA A 288 2.38 -22.80 -15.64
N LEU A 289 3.50 -22.06 -15.56
CA LEU A 289 3.60 -20.66 -15.95
C LEU A 289 4.60 -20.48 -17.09
N ARG A 290 4.28 -19.55 -18.01
CA ARG A 290 5.21 -19.02 -19.00
C ARG A 290 4.95 -17.53 -19.24
N ALA A 291 5.97 -16.82 -19.73
CA ALA A 291 5.80 -15.43 -20.14
C ALA A 291 4.77 -15.33 -21.28
N HIS A 292 3.89 -14.33 -21.24
CA HIS A 292 2.87 -14.16 -22.26
C HIS A 292 3.49 -14.00 -23.66
N GLY A 293 2.98 -14.73 -24.65
CA GLY A 293 3.52 -14.74 -26.00
C GLY A 293 4.83 -15.52 -26.18
N SER A 294 5.33 -16.18 -25.14
CA SER A 294 6.48 -17.09 -25.20
C SER A 294 6.05 -18.54 -25.00
N THR A 295 6.59 -19.44 -25.81
CA THR A 295 6.53 -20.90 -25.57
C THR A 295 7.80 -21.43 -24.93
N LYS A 296 8.79 -20.56 -24.70
CA LYS A 296 10.09 -20.92 -24.11
C LYS A 296 10.00 -20.83 -22.59
N ARG A 297 10.62 -21.80 -21.91
CA ARG A 297 10.75 -21.91 -20.44
C ARG A 297 9.41 -21.90 -19.70
N VAL A 298 8.86 -23.09 -19.50
CA VAL A 298 7.73 -23.32 -18.61
C VAL A 298 8.26 -23.70 -17.23
N GLU A 299 7.78 -23.03 -16.19
CA GLU A 299 8.09 -23.35 -14.80
C GLU A 299 6.80 -23.74 -14.07
N ALA A 300 6.89 -24.71 -13.15
CA ALA A 300 5.75 -25.19 -12.38
C ALA A 300 5.86 -24.74 -10.93
N TYR A 301 4.73 -24.30 -10.36
CA TYR A 301 4.65 -23.83 -8.99
C TYR A 301 3.36 -24.32 -8.35
N THR A 302 3.42 -24.72 -7.08
CA THR A 302 2.23 -24.96 -6.27
C THR A 302 1.73 -23.63 -5.71
N PRO A 303 0.49 -23.20 -6.01
CA PRO A 303 -0.02 -21.95 -5.46
C PRO A 303 -0.14 -21.99 -3.94
N PHE A 304 0.16 -20.87 -3.27
CA PHE A 304 -0.12 -20.72 -1.84
C PHE A 304 -1.57 -20.27 -1.57
N THR A 305 -2.25 -19.76 -2.59
CA THR A 305 -3.69 -19.48 -2.56
C THR A 305 -4.49 -20.77 -2.55
N LEU A 306 -5.65 -20.76 -1.90
CA LEU A 306 -6.58 -21.88 -1.95
C LEU A 306 -7.28 -21.96 -3.31
N PRO A 307 -7.73 -23.15 -3.72
CA PRO A 307 -8.46 -23.29 -4.97
C PRO A 307 -9.68 -22.39 -5.14
N ASP A 308 -10.37 -22.12 -4.03
CA ASP A 308 -11.59 -21.33 -3.90
C ASP A 308 -11.34 -19.85 -3.53
N ASP A 309 -10.08 -19.42 -3.42
CA ASP A 309 -9.75 -17.99 -3.34
C ASP A 309 -10.25 -17.30 -4.62
N ALA A 310 -11.19 -16.38 -4.47
CA ALA A 310 -11.83 -15.70 -5.59
C ALA A 310 -10.94 -14.58 -6.16
N GLY A 311 -10.87 -14.51 -7.48
CA GLY A 311 -10.26 -13.42 -8.24
C GLY A 311 -8.74 -13.43 -8.31
N VAL A 312 -8.06 -14.34 -7.62
CA VAL A 312 -6.61 -14.35 -7.48
C VAL A 312 -6.03 -15.77 -7.48
N VAL A 313 -4.81 -15.90 -8.01
CA VAL A 313 -3.95 -17.07 -7.78
C VAL A 313 -2.55 -16.58 -7.45
N GLY A 314 -1.94 -17.14 -6.40
CA GLY A 314 -0.65 -16.69 -5.88
C GLY A 314 0.41 -17.78 -5.90
N VAL A 315 1.63 -17.45 -6.32
CA VAL A 315 2.80 -18.34 -6.25
C VAL A 315 3.95 -17.63 -5.56
N VAL A 316 4.84 -18.39 -4.92
CA VAL A 316 6.00 -17.84 -4.22
C VAL A 316 7.28 -18.30 -4.92
N LEU A 317 8.23 -17.38 -5.04
CA LEU A 317 9.57 -17.66 -5.52
C LEU A 317 10.54 -17.66 -4.35
N ASN A 318 11.30 -18.75 -4.24
CA ASN A 318 12.30 -18.92 -3.21
C ASN A 318 13.55 -18.06 -3.47
N PRO A 319 14.17 -17.45 -2.44
CA PRO A 319 15.39 -16.62 -2.58
C PRO A 319 16.54 -17.34 -3.29
N TRP A 320 16.68 -18.65 -3.13
CA TRP A 320 17.72 -19.43 -3.80
C TRP A 320 17.57 -19.42 -5.33
N LEU A 321 16.34 -19.50 -5.85
CA LEU A 321 16.06 -19.44 -7.30
C LEU A 321 16.34 -18.06 -7.89
N ILE A 322 16.25 -17.02 -7.06
CA ILE A 322 16.62 -15.65 -7.43
C ILE A 322 18.15 -15.53 -7.46
N ALA A 323 18.81 -15.96 -6.39
CA ALA A 323 20.26 -15.86 -6.23
C ALA A 323 21.04 -16.62 -7.32
N ASN A 324 20.52 -17.78 -7.76
CA ASN A 324 21.15 -18.57 -8.82
C ASN A 324 20.68 -18.19 -10.24
N GLY A 325 19.76 -17.23 -10.38
CA GLY A 325 19.22 -16.78 -11.66
C GLY A 325 18.46 -17.84 -12.46
N SER A 326 17.94 -18.87 -11.80
CA SER A 326 17.31 -20.02 -12.48
C SER A 326 15.83 -19.82 -12.80
N SER A 327 15.17 -18.83 -12.18
CA SER A 327 13.76 -18.52 -12.47
C SER A 327 13.59 -17.22 -13.26
N TRP A 328 12.78 -17.26 -14.31
CA TRP A 328 12.40 -16.05 -15.05
C TRP A 328 11.37 -15.18 -14.32
N LEU A 329 10.67 -15.71 -13.29
CA LEU A 329 9.68 -14.94 -12.52
C LEU A 329 10.31 -13.72 -11.83
N ALA A 330 11.60 -13.80 -11.46
CA ALA A 330 12.36 -12.69 -10.88
C ALA A 330 12.47 -11.46 -11.79
N THR A 331 12.15 -11.59 -13.09
CA THR A 331 12.18 -10.47 -14.05
C THR A 331 10.86 -9.73 -14.18
N LEU A 332 9.77 -10.28 -13.61
CA LEU A 332 8.44 -9.73 -13.72
C LEU A 332 8.28 -8.40 -12.98
N ARG A 333 7.45 -7.53 -13.54
CA ARG A 333 7.02 -6.27 -12.94
C ARG A 333 5.51 -6.24 -12.83
N GLN A 334 5.03 -5.54 -11.81
CA GLN A 334 3.60 -5.35 -11.61
C GLN A 334 2.91 -4.86 -12.89
N GLY A 335 1.82 -5.53 -13.26
CA GLY A 335 1.07 -5.26 -14.48
C GLY A 335 1.48 -6.08 -15.70
N ASP A 336 2.61 -6.81 -15.66
CA ASP A 336 3.00 -7.77 -16.69
C ASP A 336 1.96 -8.88 -16.85
N ALA A 337 1.96 -9.52 -18.03
CA ALA A 337 1.08 -10.64 -18.33
C ALA A 337 1.87 -11.95 -18.40
N VAL A 338 1.27 -13.00 -17.85
CA VAL A 338 1.75 -14.38 -17.93
C VAL A 338 0.66 -15.28 -18.50
N GLU A 339 1.04 -16.46 -18.96
CA GLU A 339 0.11 -17.51 -19.32
C GLU A 339 0.23 -18.65 -18.30
N VAL A 340 -0.91 -19.08 -17.77
CA VAL A 340 -0.99 -20.07 -16.69
C VAL A 340 -1.96 -21.18 -17.09
N MET A 341 -1.58 -22.42 -16.78
CA MET A 341 -2.34 -23.63 -17.05
C MET A 341 -2.34 -24.52 -15.80
N ALA A 342 -3.40 -25.28 -15.57
CA ALA A 342 -3.41 -26.26 -14.48
C ALA A 342 -2.45 -27.42 -14.84
N ALA A 343 -1.64 -27.87 -13.88
CA ALA A 343 -0.82 -29.06 -14.05
C ALA A 343 -1.66 -30.35 -13.89
N GLU A 344 -1.01 -31.50 -14.02
CA GLU A 344 -1.64 -32.79 -13.68
C GLU A 344 -2.13 -32.80 -12.22
N PRO A 345 -3.25 -33.48 -11.92
CA PRO A 345 -3.77 -33.53 -10.56
C PRO A 345 -2.79 -34.31 -9.67
N VAL A 346 -2.73 -33.95 -8.40
CA VAL A 346 -1.97 -34.73 -7.43
C VAL A 346 -2.56 -36.14 -7.27
N GLU A 347 -1.72 -37.10 -6.90
CA GLU A 347 -2.17 -38.46 -6.64
C GLU A 347 -3.25 -38.48 -5.54
N SER A 348 -4.26 -39.35 -5.68
CA SER A 348 -5.41 -39.42 -4.77
C SER A 348 -5.05 -39.65 -3.29
N ARG A 349 -3.87 -40.24 -3.02
CA ARG A 349 -3.35 -40.41 -1.65
C ARG A 349 -3.14 -39.07 -0.94
N TYR A 350 -2.72 -38.01 -1.63
CA TYR A 350 -2.50 -36.69 -1.01
C TYR A 350 -3.81 -36.14 -0.45
N MET A 351 -4.90 -36.30 -1.20
CA MET A 351 -6.24 -35.92 -0.74
C MET A 351 -6.73 -36.76 0.43
N THR A 352 -6.28 -38.02 0.53
CA THR A 352 -6.60 -38.89 1.68
C THR A 352 -5.87 -38.39 2.93
N LEU A 353 -4.58 -38.07 2.82
CA LEU A 353 -3.79 -37.51 3.92
C LEU A 353 -4.28 -36.12 4.34
N LEU A 354 -4.78 -35.31 3.41
CA LEU A 354 -5.40 -34.01 3.72
C LEU A 354 -6.68 -34.15 4.56
N LYS A 355 -7.34 -35.31 4.54
CA LYS A 355 -8.53 -35.59 5.35
C LYS A 355 -8.19 -36.27 6.70
N ALA A 356 -6.93 -36.63 6.93
CA ALA A 356 -6.49 -37.23 8.18
C ALA A 356 -6.78 -36.30 9.38
N PRO A 357 -7.18 -36.83 10.55
CA PRO A 357 -7.50 -36.01 11.73
C PRO A 357 -6.27 -35.29 12.29
N ASN A 358 -5.10 -35.94 12.23
CA ASN A 358 -3.83 -35.36 12.66
C ASN A 358 -2.91 -35.22 11.45
N LYS A 359 -2.17 -34.10 11.40
CA LYS A 359 -1.23 -33.82 10.32
C LYS A 359 0.08 -33.24 10.85
N VAL A 360 1.18 -33.66 10.26
CA VAL A 360 2.48 -33.02 10.44
C VAL A 360 2.93 -32.49 9.08
N VAL A 361 3.29 -31.22 9.05
CA VAL A 361 3.75 -30.50 7.87
C VAL A 361 5.20 -30.13 8.12
N ILE A 362 6.12 -30.74 7.38
CA ILE A 362 7.57 -30.52 7.50
C ILE A 362 8.03 -29.72 6.30
N ALA A 363 8.39 -28.47 6.55
CA ALA A 363 8.87 -27.54 5.55
C ALA A 363 10.37 -27.30 5.78
N THR A 364 11.13 -27.21 4.70
CA THR A 364 12.51 -26.68 4.78
C THR A 364 12.60 -25.33 4.08
N SER A 365 13.77 -24.67 4.16
CA SER A 365 14.09 -23.37 3.57
C SER A 365 13.70 -23.18 2.09
N ARG A 366 13.31 -24.25 1.38
CA ARG A 366 12.87 -24.26 -0.02
C ARG A 366 11.37 -24.47 -0.27
N GLY A 367 10.59 -24.88 0.73
CA GLY A 367 9.32 -25.57 0.51
C GLY A 367 8.07 -24.96 1.16
N ILE A 368 7.99 -23.64 1.37
CA ILE A 368 6.88 -23.07 2.16
C ILE A 368 5.52 -23.07 1.42
N ALA A 369 5.46 -22.85 0.11
CA ALA A 369 4.19 -22.62 -0.62
C ALA A 369 3.17 -23.78 -0.51
N PRO A 370 3.54 -25.03 -0.84
CA PRO A 370 2.60 -26.15 -0.72
C PRO A 370 2.18 -26.38 0.73
N MET A 371 3.09 -26.11 1.67
CA MET A 371 2.86 -26.27 3.11
C MET A 371 1.81 -25.28 3.59
N LEU A 372 1.88 -24.03 3.16
CA LEU A 372 0.86 -23.01 3.44
C LEU A 372 -0.50 -23.38 2.88
N GLN A 373 -0.55 -23.93 1.67
CA GLN A 373 -1.80 -24.37 1.08
C GLN A 373 -2.41 -25.54 1.89
N ILE A 374 -1.60 -26.47 2.39
CA ILE A 374 -2.06 -27.55 3.30
C ILE A 374 -2.58 -26.97 4.61
N LEU A 375 -1.84 -26.06 5.24
CA LEU A 375 -2.22 -25.40 6.49
C LEU A 375 -3.56 -24.69 6.33
N ARG A 376 -3.70 -23.85 5.29
CA ARG A 376 -4.95 -23.14 5.00
C ARG A 376 -6.08 -24.10 4.67
N THR A 377 -5.85 -25.13 3.85
CA THR A 377 -6.87 -26.12 3.49
C THR A 377 -7.42 -26.79 4.75
N ALA A 378 -6.54 -27.24 5.64
CA ALA A 378 -6.96 -27.96 6.83
C ALA A 378 -7.56 -27.04 7.91
N MET A 379 -7.13 -25.77 8.00
CA MET A 379 -7.67 -24.82 8.99
C MET A 379 -8.96 -24.14 8.53
N GLU A 380 -9.04 -23.73 7.26
CA GLU A 380 -10.15 -22.95 6.69
C GLU A 380 -11.26 -23.86 6.12
N LEU A 381 -10.93 -24.99 5.46
CA LEU A 381 -11.92 -25.87 4.82
C LEU A 381 -12.31 -27.09 5.67
N HIS A 382 -11.49 -27.47 6.66
CA HIS A 382 -11.71 -28.63 7.54
C HIS A 382 -11.71 -28.22 9.03
N ALA A 383 -12.45 -27.16 9.34
CA ALA A 383 -12.45 -26.48 10.64
C ALA A 383 -12.80 -27.37 11.86
N ASP A 384 -13.51 -28.49 11.68
CA ASP A 384 -14.08 -29.21 12.83
C ASP A 384 -13.26 -30.43 13.30
N ALA A 385 -12.14 -30.80 12.66
CA ALA A 385 -11.51 -32.11 12.93
C ALA A 385 -9.97 -32.20 12.78
N ALA A 386 -9.27 -31.12 12.41
CA ALA A 386 -7.84 -31.21 12.10
C ALA A 386 -6.95 -30.59 13.19
N ASN A 387 -6.04 -31.41 13.75
CA ASN A 387 -4.85 -30.97 14.49
C ASN A 387 -3.66 -30.96 13.54
N ILE A 388 -2.92 -29.85 13.50
CA ILE A 388 -1.79 -29.68 12.60
C ILE A 388 -0.56 -29.20 13.37
N GLN A 389 0.56 -29.85 13.13
CA GLN A 389 1.87 -29.39 13.56
C GLN A 389 2.69 -29.00 12.34
N LEU A 390 3.14 -27.75 12.30
CA LEU A 390 4.20 -27.29 11.38
C LEU A 390 5.55 -27.48 12.06
N ILE A 391 6.48 -28.14 11.37
CA ILE A 391 7.91 -28.16 11.70
C ILE A 391 8.62 -27.48 10.53
N TYR A 392 9.19 -26.29 10.77
CA TYR A 392 9.92 -25.54 9.75
C TYR A 392 11.42 -25.54 10.06
N LEU A 393 12.20 -26.07 9.13
CA LEU A 393 13.66 -26.19 9.20
C LEU A 393 14.31 -25.03 8.43
N ALA A 394 15.15 -24.26 9.12
CA ALA A 394 15.86 -23.13 8.53
C ALA A 394 17.33 -23.07 9.00
N ASP A 395 18.15 -22.29 8.30
CA ASP A 395 19.52 -22.01 8.76
C ASP A 395 19.48 -21.04 9.95
N ARG A 396 18.79 -19.91 9.76
CA ARG A 396 18.59 -18.84 10.74
C ARG A 396 17.11 -18.49 10.88
N ALA A 397 16.77 -17.85 12.00
CA ALA A 397 15.41 -17.37 12.24
C ALA A 397 14.93 -16.35 11.18
N SER A 398 15.86 -15.58 10.60
CA SER A 398 15.58 -14.62 9.52
C SER A 398 15.15 -15.27 8.22
N ASP A 399 15.41 -16.58 8.04
CA ASP A 399 15.15 -17.29 6.78
C ASP A 399 13.77 -17.97 6.78
N ILE A 400 12.97 -17.69 7.81
CA ILE A 400 11.64 -18.23 8.02
C ILE A 400 10.64 -17.18 7.52
N PRO A 401 9.97 -17.40 6.37
CA PRO A 401 8.99 -16.47 5.85
C PRO A 401 7.78 -16.39 6.78
N HIS A 402 7.31 -15.16 7.03
CA HIS A 402 6.13 -14.86 7.87
C HIS A 402 6.20 -15.51 9.27
N ARG A 403 7.38 -15.59 9.88
CA ARG A 403 7.57 -16.25 11.19
C ARG A 403 6.64 -15.70 12.28
N GLU A 404 6.54 -14.38 12.39
CA GLU A 404 5.75 -13.71 13.43
C GLU A 404 4.27 -14.00 13.27
N GLU A 405 3.78 -14.02 12.03
CA GLU A 405 2.42 -14.41 11.73
C GLU A 405 2.20 -15.87 12.13
N LEU A 406 3.16 -16.79 11.88
CA LEU A 406 3.02 -18.24 12.18
C LEU A 406 2.90 -18.48 13.68
N GLU A 407 3.68 -17.74 14.46
CA GLU A 407 3.60 -17.72 15.92
C GLU A 407 2.25 -17.15 16.37
N ALA A 408 1.84 -15.99 15.84
CA ALA A 408 0.56 -15.38 16.18
C ALA A 408 -0.64 -16.27 15.84
N PHE A 409 -0.56 -17.04 14.75
CA PHE A 409 -1.59 -17.99 14.35
C PHE A 409 -1.62 -19.22 15.27
N ALA A 410 -0.46 -19.72 15.71
CA ALA A 410 -0.38 -20.77 16.74
C ALA A 410 -0.97 -20.31 18.08
N ASP A 411 -0.71 -19.07 18.48
CA ASP A 411 -1.27 -18.45 19.68
C ASP A 411 -2.79 -18.26 19.60
N ALA A 412 -3.32 -17.96 18.40
CA ALA A 412 -4.75 -17.82 18.17
C ALA A 412 -5.50 -19.18 18.18
N PHE A 413 -4.82 -20.28 17.79
CA PHE A 413 -5.41 -21.61 17.67
C PHE A 413 -4.60 -22.71 18.41
N PRO A 414 -4.29 -22.57 19.71
CA PRO A 414 -3.31 -23.41 20.40
C PRO A 414 -3.74 -24.88 20.56
N GLN A 415 -5.04 -25.16 20.43
CA GLN A 415 -5.60 -26.52 20.49
C GLN A 415 -5.56 -27.24 19.14
N ARG A 416 -5.33 -26.52 18.03
CA ARG A 416 -5.47 -27.06 16.67
C ARG A 416 -4.22 -26.87 15.81
N PHE A 417 -3.44 -25.85 16.09
CA PHE A 417 -2.22 -25.55 15.36
C PHE A 417 -1.05 -25.39 16.32
N ARG A 418 0.05 -26.08 16.01
CA ARG A 418 1.35 -25.91 16.66
C ARG A 418 2.38 -25.62 15.59
N CYS A 419 3.30 -24.71 15.89
CA CYS A 419 4.43 -24.40 15.02
C CYS A 419 5.73 -24.57 15.80
N THR A 420 6.62 -25.38 15.28
CA THR A 420 7.98 -25.57 15.79
C THR A 420 8.98 -25.13 14.73
N PHE A 421 9.92 -24.28 15.12
CA PHE A 421 11.02 -23.88 14.27
C PHE A 421 12.30 -24.59 14.73
N VAL A 422 13.06 -25.10 13.78
CA VAL A 422 14.34 -25.77 14.05
C VAL A 422 15.43 -25.09 13.23
N LEU A 423 16.50 -24.65 13.91
CA LEU A 423 17.59 -23.92 13.30
C LEU A 423 18.88 -24.75 13.28
N GLN A 424 19.56 -24.79 12.14
CA GLN A 424 20.89 -25.39 12.04
C GLN A 424 21.96 -24.52 12.73
N HIS A 425 21.85 -23.20 12.63
CA HIS A 425 22.80 -22.26 13.24
C HIS A 425 22.06 -21.25 14.15
N PRO A 426 21.57 -21.69 15.33
CA PRO A 426 20.81 -20.85 16.23
C PRO A 426 21.66 -19.72 16.84
N SER A 427 21.02 -18.58 17.10
CA SER A 427 21.64 -17.53 17.93
C SER A 427 21.72 -17.97 19.40
N THR A 428 22.57 -17.33 20.20
CA THR A 428 22.68 -17.61 21.66
C THR A 428 21.40 -17.33 22.45
N ARG A 429 20.42 -16.63 21.85
CA ARG A 429 19.11 -16.33 22.44
C ARG A 429 18.00 -17.24 21.92
N TRP A 430 18.31 -18.18 21.02
CA TRP A 430 17.33 -19.11 20.47
C TRP A 430 16.90 -20.13 21.52
N THR A 431 15.60 -20.30 21.68
CA THR A 431 15.00 -21.26 22.63
C THR A 431 14.21 -22.36 21.94
N GLY A 432 14.23 -22.42 20.60
CA GLY A 432 13.55 -23.44 19.80
C GLY A 432 14.44 -24.65 19.50
N GLY A 433 14.03 -25.48 18.54
CA GLY A 433 14.78 -26.67 18.13
C GLY A 433 16.12 -26.33 17.48
N VAL A 434 17.13 -27.19 17.67
CA VAL A 434 18.50 -27.02 17.15
C VAL A 434 18.95 -28.21 16.27
N ASP A 435 18.26 -29.35 16.36
CA ASP A 435 18.50 -30.52 15.51
C ASP A 435 17.16 -31.07 15.01
N TYR A 436 17.04 -31.24 13.70
CA TYR A 436 15.81 -31.71 13.08
C TYR A 436 15.56 -33.20 13.32
N VAL A 437 16.62 -34.00 13.49
CA VAL A 437 16.48 -35.44 13.75
C VAL A 437 15.88 -35.65 15.13
N ASP A 438 16.43 -34.96 16.14
CA ASP A 438 15.94 -35.03 17.52
C ASP A 438 14.52 -34.45 17.61
N GLU A 439 14.25 -33.31 16.96
CA GLU A 439 12.91 -32.71 16.98
C GLU A 439 11.86 -33.63 16.32
N ILE A 440 12.17 -34.21 15.15
CA ILE A 440 11.25 -35.13 14.47
C ILE A 440 11.03 -36.39 15.30
N ALA A 441 12.09 -36.96 15.88
CA ALA A 441 12.02 -38.16 16.71
C ALA A 441 11.24 -37.95 18.02
N THR A 442 11.27 -36.74 18.59
CA THR A 442 10.59 -36.42 19.85
C THR A 442 9.17 -35.89 19.68
N SER A 443 8.85 -35.33 18.51
CA SER A 443 7.56 -34.68 18.25
C SER A 443 6.63 -35.47 17.29
N VAL A 444 7.13 -36.41 16.49
CA VAL A 444 6.35 -37.09 15.43
C VAL A 444 6.29 -38.62 15.65
N PHE A 445 5.32 -39.05 16.46
CA PHE A 445 5.13 -40.47 16.78
C PHE A 445 4.39 -41.24 15.67
N PRO A 446 4.72 -42.53 15.43
CA PRO A 446 3.99 -43.37 14.47
C PRO A 446 2.51 -43.52 14.80
N ASP A 447 1.66 -43.11 13.86
CA ASP A 447 0.21 -43.29 13.91
C ASP A 447 -0.30 -43.54 12.48
N PRO A 448 -0.95 -44.68 12.18
CA PRO A 448 -1.53 -44.95 10.86
C PRO A 448 -2.58 -43.92 10.42
N ALA A 449 -3.17 -43.16 11.35
CA ALA A 449 -4.10 -42.07 11.07
C ALA A 449 -3.43 -40.71 10.88
N LEU A 450 -2.10 -40.62 10.97
CA LEU A 450 -1.33 -39.39 10.77
C LEU A 450 -0.99 -39.17 9.30
N GLY A 451 -1.28 -37.98 8.79
CA GLY A 451 -0.78 -37.53 7.49
C GLY A 451 0.50 -36.70 7.62
N ILE A 452 1.59 -37.09 6.98
CA ILE A 452 2.86 -36.35 6.97
C ILE A 452 3.10 -35.75 5.60
N PHE A 453 3.29 -34.43 5.53
CA PHE A 453 3.65 -33.72 4.31
C PHE A 453 5.07 -33.18 4.43
N LEU A 454 5.88 -33.38 3.40
CA LEU A 454 7.25 -32.86 3.34
C LEU A 454 7.46 -32.05 2.07
N CYS A 455 8.01 -30.84 2.20
CA CYS A 455 8.47 -30.05 1.06
C CYS A 455 9.76 -29.31 1.41
N GLY A 456 10.66 -29.22 0.42
CA GLY A 456 11.98 -28.66 0.64
C GLY A 456 13.00 -29.15 -0.37
N ALA A 457 14.27 -29.01 -0.02
CA ALA A 457 15.36 -29.58 -0.80
C ALA A 457 15.18 -31.07 -1.07
N THR A 458 15.55 -31.53 -2.28
CA THR A 458 15.57 -32.96 -2.59
C THR A 458 16.44 -33.78 -1.63
N GLU A 459 17.57 -33.23 -1.18
CA GLU A 459 18.47 -33.92 -0.24
C GLU A 459 17.91 -33.96 1.18
N GLU A 460 17.44 -32.83 1.70
CA GLU A 460 16.86 -32.73 3.05
C GLU A 460 15.58 -33.58 3.16
N THR A 461 14.68 -33.48 2.19
CA THR A 461 13.42 -34.25 2.20
C THR A 461 13.67 -35.76 2.13
N ARG A 462 14.72 -36.21 1.40
CA ARG A 462 15.13 -37.62 1.41
C ARG A 462 15.67 -38.05 2.77
N SER A 463 16.53 -37.24 3.38
CA SER A 463 17.09 -37.51 4.71
C SER A 463 15.98 -37.66 5.75
N ILE A 464 15.09 -36.67 5.83
CA ILE A 464 13.96 -36.67 6.77
C ILE A 464 13.04 -37.86 6.52
N LYS A 465 12.73 -38.17 5.26
CA LYS A 465 11.92 -39.33 4.92
C LYS A 465 12.56 -40.64 5.40
N ALA A 466 13.88 -40.79 5.28
CA ALA A 466 14.58 -41.97 5.78
C ALA A 466 14.44 -42.09 7.31
N SER A 467 14.65 -40.99 8.04
CA SER A 467 14.47 -40.96 9.51
C SER A 467 13.05 -41.31 9.93
N LEU A 468 12.02 -40.81 9.22
CA LEU A 468 10.62 -41.16 9.51
C LEU A 468 10.35 -42.66 9.31
N LEU A 469 10.93 -43.28 8.28
CA LEU A 469 10.80 -44.72 8.06
C LEU A 469 11.53 -45.54 9.14
N GLU A 470 12.70 -45.10 9.59
CA GLU A 470 13.44 -45.72 10.71
C GLU A 470 12.67 -45.63 12.03
N LEU A 471 11.93 -44.54 12.25
CA LEU A 471 11.02 -44.37 13.38
C LEU A 471 9.76 -45.23 13.30
N GLY A 472 9.52 -45.92 12.17
CA GLY A 472 8.41 -46.87 11.98
C GLY A 472 7.18 -46.31 11.28
N HIS A 473 7.25 -45.13 10.66
CA HIS A 473 6.16 -44.60 9.82
C HIS A 473 6.02 -45.38 8.51
N SER A 474 4.80 -45.46 7.98
CA SER A 474 4.55 -46.09 6.66
C SER A 474 4.88 -45.13 5.52
N VAL A 475 5.29 -45.66 4.37
CA VAL A 475 5.42 -44.87 3.14
C VAL A 475 4.08 -44.26 2.73
N ASP A 476 2.96 -44.92 3.06
CA ASP A 476 1.61 -44.48 2.70
C ASP A 476 1.13 -43.28 3.51
N THR A 477 1.71 -43.04 4.69
CA THR A 477 1.40 -41.87 5.53
C THR A 477 2.27 -40.65 5.18
N ILE A 478 3.24 -40.80 4.27
CA ILE A 478 4.24 -39.78 3.94
C ILE A 478 4.08 -39.28 2.49
N ALA A 479 3.74 -38.00 2.32
CA ALA A 479 3.64 -37.30 1.06
C ALA A 479 4.76 -36.27 0.87
N THR A 480 5.60 -36.46 -0.16
CA THR A 480 6.56 -35.42 -0.58
C THR A 480 5.91 -34.53 -1.63
N VAL A 481 5.86 -33.23 -1.37
CA VAL A 481 5.24 -32.23 -2.24
C VAL A 481 6.32 -31.39 -2.92
N ALA A 482 6.14 -31.08 -4.19
CA ALA A 482 7.09 -30.32 -5.01
C ALA A 482 6.63 -28.86 -5.22
#